data_AF-A0A9E1IBY8-F1
#
_entry.id   AF-A0A9E1IBY8-F1
#
_cell.length_a   1.000
_cell.length_b   1.000
_cell.length_c   1.000
_cell.angle_alpha   90.00
_cell.angle_beta   90.00
_cell.angle_gamma   90.00
#
_symmetry.space_group_name_H-M   'P 1'
#
loop_
_entity.id
_entity.type
_entity.pdbx_description
1 polymer ?
#
loop_
_entity_poly.entity_id
_entity_poly.type
_entity_poly.pdbx_seq_one_letter_code
_entity_poly.pdbx_strand_id
1 'polypeptide(L)'
;MIQLKGKPFLLDKLLRPFARAAQIVVIALFTTLLWWYSQWLLLPIPFLIAVLCYEAVFWYRGDRPCVLTLGDKLELFDPRREQHLSIDPSKVTTARMHYRRAERGFEVFAVLGDEEGVLFAGQFLMGAFVPQRQDIDIKTVDAFLGGYAGLLRALAPTDRLCRQAIDDPSGLAINWLRLKLPEVAHQRSSLRLWEGEAPDLDAFGYHATQPTARLELEGQQYCLHSEGRTQEGTLAPALASSTREVLMLRPGDHENFSPQQIPLLVVYLAPSTKVAIPAPVLGTLAESEPPSKTLFHTHVPEGAVLIWHILGNLNRTNWPVELQQAFASTSFLDATVKARSSESAVEGRPRSI
;
A
#
# COMPACT_ATOMS: atom_id res chain seq x y z
N MET A 1 7.94 22.13 13.49
CA MET A 1 7.54 20.74 13.78
C MET A 1 6.06 20.59 13.44
N ILE A 2 5.70 19.65 12.58
CA ILE A 2 4.31 19.37 12.15
C ILE A 2 3.90 18.03 12.75
N GLN A 3 2.67 17.92 13.26
CA GLN A 3 2.13 16.66 13.78
C GLN A 3 0.83 16.30 13.06
N LEU A 4 0.77 15.07 12.55
CA LEU A 4 -0.38 14.50 11.87
C LEU A 4 -0.84 13.25 12.62
N LYS A 5 -2.14 12.96 12.56
CA LYS A 5 -2.75 11.83 13.27
C LYS A 5 -3.38 10.86 12.27
N GLY A 6 -3.16 9.57 12.52
CA GLY A 6 -3.90 8.51 11.86
C GLY A 6 -5.39 8.57 12.20
N LYS A 7 -6.23 8.00 11.34
CA LYS A 7 -7.68 7.87 11.56
C LYS A 7 -7.97 6.53 12.26
N PRO A 8 -8.17 6.50 13.59
CA PRO A 8 -8.51 5.28 14.33
C PRO A 8 -9.93 4.75 14.08
N PHE A 9 -10.75 5.52 13.36
CA PHE A 9 -12.16 5.62 13.64
C PHE A 9 -13.07 4.54 13.06
N LEU A 10 -12.65 3.72 12.08
CA LEU A 10 -13.64 2.91 11.33
C LEU A 10 -14.13 1.69 12.12
N LEU A 11 -13.24 0.93 12.73
CA LEU A 11 -13.62 -0.24 13.52
C LEU A 11 -14.33 0.16 14.82
N ASP A 12 -13.84 1.18 15.51
CA ASP A 12 -14.44 1.69 16.74
C ASP A 12 -15.83 2.31 16.49
N LYS A 13 -16.03 3.05 15.38
CA LYS A 13 -17.36 3.58 15.03
C LYS A 13 -18.37 2.48 14.71
N LEU A 14 -17.93 1.37 14.12
CA LEU A 14 -18.81 0.25 13.79
C LEU A 14 -19.08 -0.63 15.01
N LEU A 15 -18.06 -0.97 15.79
CA LEU A 15 -18.19 -1.89 16.93
C LEU A 15 -18.85 -1.25 18.15
N ARG A 16 -18.64 0.04 18.43
CA ARG A 16 -19.21 0.72 19.61
C ARG A 16 -20.74 0.66 19.65
N PRO A 17 -21.49 0.91 18.55
CA PRO A 17 -22.94 0.75 18.50
C PRO A 17 -23.41 -0.68 18.81
N PHE A 18 -22.82 -1.70 18.17
CA PHE A 18 -23.20 -3.09 18.39
C PHE A 18 -22.90 -3.53 19.82
N ALA A 19 -21.74 -3.16 20.35
CA ALA A 19 -21.37 -3.45 21.74
C ALA A 19 -22.29 -2.73 22.74
N ARG A 20 -22.74 -1.51 22.46
CA ARG A 20 -23.75 -0.81 23.29
C ARG A 20 -25.11 -1.51 23.24
N ALA A 21 -25.54 -1.97 22.07
CA ALA A 21 -26.79 -2.72 21.95
C ALA A 21 -26.72 -4.04 22.75
N ALA A 22 -25.63 -4.79 22.62
CA ALA A 22 -25.39 -6.00 23.41
C ALA A 22 -25.35 -5.70 24.92
N GLN A 23 -24.70 -4.60 25.33
CA GLN A 23 -24.67 -4.15 26.72
C GLN A 23 -26.07 -3.91 27.28
N ILE A 24 -26.95 -3.23 26.53
CA ILE A 24 -28.34 -2.97 26.94
C ILE A 24 -29.12 -4.27 27.09
N VAL A 25 -28.97 -5.21 26.15
CA VAL A 25 -29.64 -6.52 26.21
C VAL A 25 -29.20 -7.31 27.44
N VAL A 26 -27.89 -7.35 27.73
CA VAL A 26 -27.34 -8.00 28.93
C VAL A 26 -27.88 -7.35 30.19
N ILE A 27 -27.86 -6.01 30.28
CA ILE A 27 -28.42 -5.28 31.43
C ILE A 27 -29.90 -5.63 31.62
N ALA A 28 -30.71 -5.59 30.56
CA ALA A 28 -32.14 -5.90 30.64
C ALA A 28 -32.41 -7.34 31.11
N LEU A 29 -31.66 -8.32 30.59
CA LEU A 29 -31.76 -9.73 31.00
C LEU A 29 -31.43 -9.93 32.47
N PHE A 30 -30.27 -9.42 32.93
CA PHE A 30 -29.85 -9.57 34.32
C PHE A 30 -30.75 -8.79 35.29
N THR A 31 -31.22 -7.60 34.90
CA THR A 31 -32.16 -6.79 35.69
C THR A 31 -33.51 -7.51 35.83
N THR A 32 -34.03 -8.09 34.74
CA THR A 32 -35.27 -8.88 34.74
C THR A 32 -35.14 -10.13 35.61
N LEU A 33 -33.98 -10.80 35.57
CA LEU A 33 -33.70 -11.97 36.39
C LEU A 33 -33.63 -11.59 37.89
N LEU A 34 -32.91 -10.53 38.24
CA LEU A 34 -32.82 -10.04 39.63
C LEU A 34 -34.17 -9.57 40.17
N TRP A 35 -34.99 -8.96 39.31
CA TRP A 35 -36.38 -8.60 39.59
C TRP A 35 -37.22 -9.83 39.93
N TRP A 36 -37.14 -10.89 39.11
CA TRP A 36 -37.84 -12.16 39.32
C TRP A 36 -37.49 -12.82 40.67
N TYR A 37 -36.22 -12.76 41.07
CA TYR A 37 -35.73 -13.30 42.35
C TYR A 37 -35.86 -12.32 43.54
N SER A 38 -36.54 -11.19 43.36
CA SER A 38 -36.73 -10.14 44.39
C SER A 38 -35.42 -9.61 45.00
N GLN A 39 -34.33 -9.59 44.22
CA GLN A 39 -32.99 -9.12 44.63
C GLN A 39 -32.80 -7.63 44.28
N TRP A 40 -33.71 -6.78 44.73
CA TRP A 40 -33.80 -5.37 44.33
C TRP A 40 -32.54 -4.53 44.63
N LEU A 41 -31.85 -4.85 45.73
CA LEU A 41 -30.62 -4.16 46.14
C LEU A 41 -29.45 -4.41 45.18
N LEU A 42 -29.50 -5.48 44.37
CA LEU A 42 -28.45 -5.84 43.43
C LEU A 42 -28.71 -5.32 42.02
N LEU A 43 -29.88 -4.71 41.74
CA LEU A 43 -30.23 -4.16 40.43
C LEU A 43 -29.18 -3.19 39.81
N PRO A 44 -28.46 -2.33 40.57
CA PRO A 44 -27.44 -1.46 39.96
C PRO A 44 -26.13 -2.17 39.60
N ILE A 45 -25.88 -3.38 40.13
CA ILE A 45 -24.61 -4.09 39.94
C ILE A 45 -24.40 -4.57 38.50
N PRO A 46 -25.38 -5.20 37.81
CA PRO A 46 -25.24 -5.55 36.40
C PRO A 46 -24.96 -4.35 35.50
N PHE A 47 -25.57 -3.19 35.81
CA PHE A 47 -25.31 -1.95 35.08
C PHE A 47 -23.85 -1.51 35.23
N LEU A 48 -23.34 -1.47 36.46
CA LEU A 48 -21.95 -1.09 36.74
C LEU A 48 -20.95 -2.05 36.07
N ILE A 49 -21.15 -3.37 36.21
CA ILE A 49 -20.28 -4.39 35.60
C ILE A 49 -20.31 -4.27 34.07
N ALA A 50 -21.49 -4.11 33.47
CA ALA A 50 -21.61 -3.99 32.02
C ALA A 50 -20.92 -2.73 31.48
N VAL A 51 -21.02 -1.59 32.18
CA VAL A 51 -20.30 -0.35 31.83
C VAL A 51 -18.80 -0.53 31.97
N LEU A 52 -18.31 -1.10 33.08
CA LEU A 52 -16.88 -1.32 33.28
C LEU A 52 -16.29 -2.29 32.25
N CYS A 53 -16.99 -3.39 31.94
CA CYS A 53 -16.58 -4.33 30.89
C CYS A 53 -16.57 -3.66 29.51
N TYR A 54 -17.59 -2.84 29.20
CA TYR A 54 -17.64 -2.08 27.95
C TYR A 54 -16.45 -1.13 27.83
N GLU A 55 -16.20 -0.30 28.85
CA GLU A 55 -15.10 0.66 28.85
C GLU A 55 -13.75 -0.06 28.85
N ALA A 56 -13.57 -1.16 29.59
CA ALA A 56 -12.34 -1.95 29.56
C ALA A 56 -12.06 -2.56 28.18
N VAL A 57 -13.09 -3.09 27.50
CA VAL A 57 -12.95 -3.64 26.14
C VAL A 57 -12.55 -2.55 25.15
N PHE A 58 -13.19 -1.38 25.17
CA PHE A 58 -12.84 -0.28 24.26
C PHE A 58 -11.61 0.53 24.69
N TRP A 59 -11.16 0.39 25.94
CA TRP A 59 -9.87 0.93 26.35
C TRP A 59 -8.73 0.03 25.91
N TYR A 60 -8.88 -1.30 26.05
CA TYR A 60 -7.89 -2.30 25.64
C TYR A 60 -7.84 -2.48 24.11
N ARG A 61 -9.00 -2.54 23.45
CA ARG A 61 -9.10 -2.61 21.97
C ARG A 61 -9.15 -1.25 21.29
N GLY A 62 -9.25 -0.17 22.07
CA GLY A 62 -9.40 1.19 21.58
C GLY A 62 -8.29 1.53 20.62
N ASP A 63 -8.67 1.82 19.39
CA ASP A 63 -7.70 2.14 18.37
C ASP A 63 -7.14 3.55 18.67
N ARG A 64 -5.95 3.62 19.28
CA ARG A 64 -5.29 4.91 19.52
C ARG A 64 -4.76 5.43 18.18
N PRO A 65 -4.83 6.75 17.92
CA PRO A 65 -4.29 7.30 16.69
C PRO A 65 -2.77 7.09 16.65
N CYS A 66 -2.25 6.60 15.52
CA CYS A 66 -0.84 6.74 15.20
C CYS A 66 -0.52 8.23 15.09
N VAL A 67 0.64 8.64 15.58
CA VAL A 67 1.09 10.03 15.50
C VAL A 67 2.32 10.07 14.62
N LEU A 68 2.25 10.85 13.54
CA LEU A 68 3.37 11.14 12.65
C LEU A 68 3.86 12.55 12.94
N THR A 69 5.10 12.67 13.37
CA THR A 69 5.77 13.96 13.61
C THR A 69 6.80 14.20 12.51
N LEU A 70 6.74 15.38 11.91
CA LEU A 70 7.63 15.84 10.84
C LEU A 70 8.46 17.01 11.38
N GLY A 71 9.74 16.76 11.60
CA GLY A 71 10.71 17.75 12.09
C GLY A 71 11.99 17.68 11.26
N ASP A 72 13.13 17.55 11.94
CA ASP A 72 14.39 17.17 11.31
C ASP A 72 14.41 15.68 10.97
N LYS A 73 13.62 14.90 11.70
CA LYS A 73 13.34 13.48 11.44
C LYS A 73 11.86 13.27 11.17
N LEU A 74 11.56 12.13 10.54
CA LEU A 74 10.20 11.59 10.49
C LEU A 74 10.05 10.60 11.64
N GLU A 75 9.10 10.87 12.53
CA GLU A 75 8.85 10.02 13.69
C GLU A 75 7.42 9.48 13.65
N LEU A 76 7.27 8.16 13.66
CA LEU A 76 5.99 7.49 13.77
C LEU A 76 5.90 6.82 15.14
N PHE A 77 4.89 7.21 15.91
CA PHE A 77 4.50 6.52 17.14
C PHE A 77 3.18 5.79 16.92
N ASP A 78 3.21 4.46 17.08
CA ASP A 78 2.01 3.62 17.12
C ASP A 78 1.80 3.08 18.54
N PRO A 79 0.89 3.67 19.32
CA PRO A 79 0.63 3.25 20.69
C PRO A 79 0.15 1.80 20.82
N ARG A 80 -0.46 1.24 19.76
CA ARG A 80 -1.05 -0.11 19.80
C ARG A 80 0.00 -1.21 19.65
N ARG A 81 1.08 -0.92 18.93
CA ARG A 81 2.20 -1.84 18.73
C ARG A 81 3.39 -1.54 19.63
N GLU A 82 3.27 -0.51 20.48
CA GLU A 82 4.38 0.08 21.23
C GLU A 82 5.58 0.40 20.33
N GLN A 83 5.28 0.73 19.08
CA GLN A 83 6.26 0.87 18.03
C GLN A 83 6.61 2.35 17.87
N HIS A 84 7.92 2.63 17.86
CA HIS A 84 8.45 3.95 17.56
C HIS A 84 9.46 3.84 16.42
N LEU A 85 9.15 4.44 15.27
CA LEU A 85 10.08 4.59 14.15
C LEU A 85 10.61 6.02 14.17
N SER A 86 11.93 6.18 14.11
CA SER A 86 12.58 7.48 13.95
C SER A 86 13.51 7.40 12.74
N ILE A 87 13.17 8.14 11.69
CA ILE A 87 13.78 8.05 10.38
C ILE A 87 14.49 9.36 10.09
N ASP A 88 15.80 9.24 9.89
CA ASP A 88 16.63 10.34 9.43
C ASP A 88 16.50 10.48 7.90
N PRO A 89 16.02 11.62 7.38
CA PRO A 89 15.87 11.83 5.94
C PRO A 89 17.16 11.61 5.17
N SER A 90 18.32 11.94 5.76
CA SER A 90 19.63 11.80 5.10
C SER A 90 20.02 10.35 4.81
N LYS A 91 19.41 9.38 5.50
CA LYS A 91 19.66 7.95 5.31
C LYS A 91 18.75 7.29 4.29
N VAL A 92 17.70 7.99 3.85
CA VAL A 92 16.74 7.45 2.89
C VAL A 92 17.38 7.45 1.50
N THR A 93 17.50 6.27 0.90
CA THR A 93 18.08 6.08 -0.44
C THR A 93 17.04 5.78 -1.51
N THR A 94 15.82 5.43 -1.12
CA THR A 94 14.70 5.19 -2.04
C THR A 94 13.38 5.74 -1.49
N ALA A 95 12.60 6.36 -2.36
CA ALA A 95 11.30 6.95 -2.04
C ALA A 95 10.33 6.79 -3.21
N ARG A 96 9.23 6.07 -2.98
CA ARG A 96 8.18 5.83 -3.98
C ARG A 96 6.82 6.21 -3.44
N MET A 97 6.04 6.86 -4.29
CA MET A 97 4.66 7.23 -4.00
C MET A 97 3.74 6.47 -4.95
N HIS A 98 2.78 5.76 -4.40
CA HIS A 98 1.66 5.20 -5.14
C HIS A 98 0.44 6.05 -4.84
N TYR A 99 -0.35 6.42 -5.84
CA TYR A 99 -1.52 7.26 -5.62
C TYR A 99 -2.76 6.72 -6.31
N ARG A 100 -3.92 7.06 -5.77
CA ARG A 100 -5.21 6.89 -6.43
C ARG A 100 -6.12 8.05 -6.14
N ARG A 101 -7.06 8.30 -7.05
CA ARG A 101 -8.17 9.22 -6.81
C ARG A 101 -9.21 8.55 -5.90
N ALA A 102 -9.58 9.24 -4.83
CA ALA A 102 -10.65 8.86 -3.91
C ALA A 102 -11.87 9.78 -4.09
N GLU A 103 -12.99 9.45 -3.46
CA GLU A 103 -14.22 10.27 -3.52
C GLU A 103 -13.99 11.72 -3.09
N ARG A 104 -13.10 11.92 -2.11
CA ARG A 104 -12.79 13.23 -1.52
C ARG A 104 -11.31 13.56 -1.61
N GLY A 105 -10.76 13.49 -2.83
CA GLY A 105 -9.38 13.89 -3.14
C GLY A 105 -8.52 12.72 -3.58
N PHE A 106 -7.40 12.51 -2.91
CA PHE A 106 -6.42 11.50 -3.25
C PHE A 106 -6.00 10.68 -2.04
N GLU A 107 -5.62 9.45 -2.32
CA GLU A 107 -4.98 8.57 -1.37
C GLU A 107 -3.60 8.23 -1.90
N VAL A 108 -2.59 8.52 -1.08
CA VAL A 108 -1.18 8.39 -1.44
C VAL A 108 -0.51 7.45 -0.45
N PHE A 109 0.18 6.45 -0.96
CA PHE A 109 0.99 5.51 -0.20
C PHE A 109 2.44 5.88 -0.44
N ALA A 110 3.12 6.37 0.58
CA ALA A 110 4.55 6.66 0.50
C ALA A 110 5.33 5.50 1.12
N VAL A 111 6.36 5.05 0.42
CA VAL A 111 7.30 4.01 0.85
C VAL A 111 8.70 4.59 0.82
N LEU A 112 9.39 4.48 1.95
CA LEU A 112 10.76 4.95 2.15
C LEU A 112 11.64 3.74 2.44
N GLY A 113 12.82 3.69 1.82
CA GLY A 113 13.81 2.65 2.06
C GLY A 113 15.23 3.19 2.09
N ASP A 114 16.12 2.37 2.62
CA ASP A 114 17.56 2.56 2.65
C ASP A 114 18.31 1.34 2.08
N GLU A 115 19.62 1.30 2.30
CA GLU A 115 20.49 0.19 1.93
C GLU A 115 20.25 -1.10 2.74
N GLU A 116 19.41 -1.11 3.77
CA GLU A 116 19.04 -2.32 4.53
C GLU A 116 17.63 -2.81 4.19
N GLY A 117 16.72 -1.92 3.80
CA GLY A 117 15.39 -2.31 3.35
C GLY A 117 14.35 -1.20 3.49
N VAL A 118 13.11 -1.58 3.77
CA VAL A 118 12.01 -0.63 3.94
C VAL A 118 12.09 0.00 5.33
N LEU A 119 12.18 1.32 5.38
CA LEU A 119 12.20 2.10 6.61
C LEU A 119 10.79 2.44 7.10
N PHE A 120 9.91 2.79 6.16
CA PHE A 120 8.53 3.18 6.45
C PHE A 120 7.63 3.03 5.24
N ALA A 121 6.40 2.56 5.46
CA ALA A 121 5.32 2.75 4.52
C ALA A 121 4.09 3.33 5.22
N GLY A 122 3.45 4.33 4.62
CA GLY A 122 2.27 4.97 5.18
C GLY A 122 1.28 5.43 4.12
N GLN A 123 0.00 5.40 4.51
CA GLN A 123 -1.13 5.86 3.69
C GLN A 123 -1.54 7.26 4.14
N PHE A 124 -1.71 8.17 3.19
CA PHE A 124 -2.04 9.58 3.39
C PHE A 124 -3.32 9.94 2.62
N LEU A 125 -4.27 10.57 3.29
CA LEU A 125 -5.52 11.05 2.70
C LEU A 125 -5.41 12.55 2.46
N MET A 126 -5.44 12.95 1.20
CA MET A 126 -5.15 14.31 0.76
C MET A 126 -6.33 14.94 0.02
N GLY A 127 -6.53 16.24 0.19
CA GLY A 127 -7.56 16.98 -0.55
C GLY A 127 -7.18 17.18 -2.02
N ALA A 128 -5.91 17.46 -2.27
CA ALA A 128 -5.32 17.60 -3.60
C ALA A 128 -3.95 16.93 -3.64
N PHE A 129 -3.61 16.33 -4.77
CA PHE A 129 -2.30 15.74 -5.03
C PHE A 129 -1.94 15.99 -6.49
N VAL A 130 -0.71 16.45 -6.71
CA VAL A 130 -0.15 16.61 -8.05
C VAL A 130 0.87 15.48 -8.25
N PRO A 131 0.54 14.46 -9.06
CA PRO A 131 1.47 13.38 -9.39
C PRO A 131 2.71 13.91 -10.10
N GLN A 132 3.87 13.39 -9.72
CA GLN A 132 5.13 13.57 -10.43
C GLN A 132 5.40 12.37 -11.35
N ARG A 133 6.37 12.50 -12.25
CA ARG A 133 6.69 11.46 -13.25
C ARG A 133 7.00 10.10 -12.61
N GLN A 134 7.64 10.11 -11.44
CA GLN A 134 8.05 8.94 -10.69
C GLN A 134 6.96 8.38 -9.75
N ASP A 135 5.83 9.07 -9.62
CA ASP A 135 4.71 8.62 -8.81
C ASP A 135 3.86 7.63 -9.62
N ILE A 136 3.38 6.58 -8.95
CA ILE A 136 2.73 5.43 -9.60
C ILE A 136 1.21 5.54 -9.40
N ASP A 137 0.46 5.67 -10.50
CA ASP A 137 -1.00 5.54 -10.43
C ASP A 137 -1.35 4.08 -10.14
N ILE A 138 -1.91 3.85 -8.96
CA ILE A 138 -2.36 2.54 -8.53
C ILE A 138 -3.34 1.97 -9.55
N LYS A 139 -4.23 2.76 -10.15
CA LYS A 139 -5.22 2.25 -11.13
C LYS A 139 -4.58 1.59 -12.34
N THR A 140 -3.39 2.05 -12.76
CA THR A 140 -2.67 1.45 -13.89
C THR A 140 -2.17 0.04 -13.57
N VAL A 141 -2.09 -0.31 -12.29
CA VAL A 141 -1.52 -1.56 -11.77
C VAL A 141 -2.60 -2.45 -11.12
N ASP A 142 -3.57 -1.84 -10.47
CA ASP A 142 -4.55 -2.39 -9.52
C ASP A 142 -5.68 -3.17 -10.15
N ALA A 143 -5.58 -3.51 -11.43
CA ALA A 143 -6.64 -4.26 -12.05
C ALA A 143 -6.73 -5.71 -11.55
N PHE A 144 -5.84 -6.24 -10.66
CA PHE A 144 -5.64 -7.69 -10.72
C PHE A 144 -5.29 -8.63 -9.56
N LEU A 145 -5.10 -8.26 -8.30
CA LEU A 145 -5.03 -9.31 -7.25
C LEU A 145 -5.34 -8.77 -5.85
N GLY A 146 -6.38 -9.31 -5.21
CA GLY A 146 -6.69 -9.13 -3.79
C GLY A 146 -7.36 -7.81 -3.37
N GLY A 147 -7.42 -6.81 -4.26
CA GLY A 147 -8.00 -5.50 -3.98
C GLY A 147 -7.20 -4.67 -2.98
N TYR A 148 -7.65 -3.43 -2.77
CA TYR A 148 -7.00 -2.40 -1.97
C TYR A 148 -6.59 -2.80 -0.54
N ALA A 149 -7.21 -3.84 0.02
CA ALA A 149 -6.98 -4.30 1.39
C ALA A 149 -5.55 -4.86 1.62
N GLY A 150 -4.86 -5.31 0.57
CA GLY A 150 -3.50 -5.86 0.64
C GLY A 150 -2.38 -4.90 0.26
N LEU A 151 -2.70 -3.74 -0.35
CA LEU A 151 -1.71 -2.87 -1.00
C LEU A 151 -0.59 -2.43 -0.05
N LEU A 152 -0.94 -1.90 1.12
CA LEU A 152 0.06 -1.39 2.06
C LEU A 152 0.92 -2.53 2.66
N ARG A 153 0.34 -3.72 2.89
CA ARG A 153 1.07 -4.91 3.38
C ARG A 153 2.05 -5.45 2.33
N ALA A 154 1.69 -5.32 1.06
CA ALA A 154 2.52 -5.65 -0.08
C ALA A 154 3.64 -4.62 -0.34
N LEU A 155 3.67 -3.48 0.36
CA LEU A 155 4.70 -2.44 0.22
C LEU A 155 5.74 -2.42 1.34
N ALA A 156 5.44 -3.02 2.50
CA ALA A 156 6.35 -3.04 3.63
C ALA A 156 6.12 -4.22 4.58
N PRO A 157 7.16 -4.65 5.31
CA PRO A 157 7.01 -5.49 6.51
C PRO A 157 6.05 -4.86 7.53
N THR A 158 5.38 -5.71 8.31
CA THR A 158 4.33 -5.25 9.25
C THR A 158 4.88 -4.27 10.28
N ASP A 159 6.11 -4.48 10.76
CA ASP A 159 6.85 -3.63 11.71
C ASP A 159 7.42 -2.36 11.06
N ARG A 160 7.15 -2.08 9.78
CA ARG A 160 7.55 -0.82 9.11
C ARG A 160 6.35 -0.05 8.55
N LEU A 161 5.16 -0.61 8.75
CA LEU A 161 3.90 -0.14 8.20
C LEU A 161 3.16 0.75 9.21
N CYS A 162 2.79 1.97 8.79
CA CYS A 162 1.80 2.77 9.50
C CYS A 162 0.42 2.15 9.29
N ARG A 163 -0.13 1.53 10.34
CA ARG A 163 -1.39 0.77 10.25
C ARG A 163 -2.64 1.63 10.01
N GLN A 164 -2.55 2.95 10.16
CA GLN A 164 -3.67 3.87 9.98
C GLN A 164 -3.39 4.85 8.83
N ALA A 165 -4.44 5.12 8.06
CA ALA A 165 -4.43 6.23 7.12
C ALA A 165 -4.27 7.56 7.87
N ILE A 166 -3.29 8.37 7.47
CA ILE A 166 -2.97 9.67 8.04
C ILE A 166 -3.80 10.73 7.32
N ASP A 167 -4.51 11.56 8.08
CA ASP A 167 -5.23 12.69 7.51
C ASP A 167 -4.24 13.82 7.16
N ASP A 168 -4.06 14.09 5.88
CA ASP A 168 -3.16 15.13 5.37
C ASP A 168 -3.84 15.97 4.27
N PRO A 169 -4.96 16.65 4.59
CA PRO A 169 -5.76 17.35 3.58
C PRO A 169 -4.97 18.43 2.82
N SER A 170 -3.98 19.03 3.48
CA SER A 170 -3.11 20.08 2.94
C SER A 170 -1.85 19.55 2.23
N GLY A 171 -1.59 18.24 2.27
CA GLY A 171 -0.42 17.62 1.66
C GLY A 171 0.91 17.96 2.33
N LEU A 172 0.89 18.31 3.63
CA LEU A 172 2.07 18.70 4.38
C LEU A 172 3.08 17.57 4.50
N ALA A 173 2.64 16.32 4.69
CA ALA A 173 3.53 15.17 4.79
C ALA A 173 4.23 14.90 3.46
N ILE A 174 3.46 14.85 2.37
CA ILE A 174 4.00 14.61 1.03
C ILE A 174 4.95 15.73 0.60
N ASN A 175 4.60 16.99 0.88
CA ASN A 175 5.48 18.11 0.59
C ASN A 175 6.77 18.06 1.43
N TRP A 176 6.66 17.72 2.71
CA TRP A 176 7.82 17.53 3.58
C TRP A 176 8.73 16.41 3.04
N LEU A 177 8.17 15.27 2.65
CA LEU A 177 8.93 14.15 2.06
C LEU A 177 9.68 14.60 0.79
N ARG A 178 8.99 15.30 -0.12
CA ARG A 178 9.61 15.80 -1.36
C ARG A 178 10.72 16.83 -1.14
N LEU A 179 10.67 17.57 -0.03
CA LEU A 179 11.63 18.64 0.27
C LEU A 179 12.80 18.20 1.14
N LYS A 180 12.59 17.23 2.03
CA LYS A 180 13.59 16.81 3.03
C LYS A 180 14.38 15.58 2.65
N LEU A 181 13.85 14.75 1.75
CA LEU A 181 14.57 13.58 1.28
C LEU A 181 15.64 13.99 0.25
N PRO A 182 16.78 13.27 0.20
CA PRO A 182 17.78 13.45 -0.84
C PRO A 182 17.17 13.25 -2.23
N GLU A 183 17.62 14.03 -3.23
CA GLU A 183 17.10 13.92 -4.59
C GLU A 183 17.27 12.51 -5.17
N VAL A 184 18.39 11.85 -4.84
CA VAL A 184 18.68 10.46 -5.22
C VAL A 184 17.59 9.49 -4.75
N ALA A 185 16.96 9.74 -3.60
CA ALA A 185 15.89 8.88 -3.09
C ALA A 185 14.68 8.86 -4.03
N HIS A 186 14.38 9.97 -4.69
CA HIS A 186 13.28 10.05 -5.66
C HIS A 186 13.62 9.43 -7.01
N GLN A 187 14.90 9.26 -7.33
CA GLN A 187 15.35 8.70 -8.60
C GLN A 187 15.49 7.17 -8.51
N ARG A 188 15.88 6.66 -7.35
CA ARG A 188 16.06 5.22 -7.10
C ARG A 188 14.76 4.51 -6.75
N SER A 189 14.64 3.27 -7.21
CA SER A 189 13.59 2.33 -6.80
C SER A 189 14.19 1.17 -6.02
N SER A 190 13.42 0.60 -5.10
CA SER A 190 13.73 -0.67 -4.47
C SER A 190 12.48 -1.53 -4.42
N LEU A 191 12.65 -2.84 -4.61
CA LEU A 191 11.59 -3.83 -4.43
C LEU A 191 12.13 -5.08 -3.73
N ARG A 192 11.25 -5.77 -3.03
CA ARG A 192 11.56 -7.00 -2.33
C ARG A 192 11.30 -8.18 -3.25
N LEU A 193 12.16 -9.19 -3.18
CA LEU A 193 12.12 -10.35 -4.06
C LEU A 193 12.15 -11.64 -3.25
N TRP A 194 11.44 -12.64 -3.78
CA TRP A 194 11.45 -14.01 -3.29
C TRP A 194 12.01 -14.93 -4.36
N GLU A 195 13.11 -15.59 -4.07
CA GLU A 195 13.82 -16.47 -5.00
C GLU A 195 13.27 -17.90 -4.95
N GLY A 196 13.17 -18.53 -6.12
CA GLY A 196 12.92 -19.96 -6.25
C GLY A 196 11.52 -20.29 -6.76
N GLU A 197 10.97 -21.41 -6.27
CA GLU A 197 9.61 -21.81 -6.63
C GLU A 197 8.60 -20.77 -6.15
N ALA A 198 7.52 -20.61 -6.90
CA ALA A 198 6.58 -19.54 -6.69
C ALA A 198 6.02 -19.59 -5.25
N PRO A 199 6.26 -18.58 -4.39
CA PRO A 199 5.93 -18.67 -2.96
C PRO A 199 4.44 -18.53 -2.75
N ASP A 200 3.80 -19.42 -1.99
CA ASP A 200 2.35 -19.38 -1.75
C ASP A 200 1.85 -17.97 -1.42
N LEU A 201 0.80 -17.56 -2.13
CA LEU A 201 0.12 -16.30 -1.88
C LEU A 201 -0.97 -16.54 -0.84
N ASP A 202 -1.09 -15.64 0.13
CA ASP A 202 -2.22 -15.65 1.04
C ASP A 202 -3.52 -15.28 0.31
N ALA A 203 -4.64 -15.34 1.04
CA ALA A 203 -5.96 -15.04 0.49
C ALA A 203 -6.11 -13.60 -0.05
N PHE A 204 -5.17 -12.71 0.25
CA PHE A 204 -5.11 -11.33 -0.23
C PHE A 204 -4.06 -11.13 -1.34
N GLY A 205 -3.45 -12.21 -1.84
CA GLY A 205 -2.44 -12.12 -2.89
C GLY A 205 -1.09 -11.63 -2.40
N TYR A 206 -0.74 -11.88 -1.13
CA TYR A 206 0.52 -11.45 -0.50
C TYR A 206 1.42 -12.63 -0.13
N HIS A 207 2.71 -12.54 -0.48
CA HIS A 207 3.78 -13.40 0.06
C HIS A 207 4.05 -13.06 1.53
N ALA A 208 3.68 -13.96 2.45
CA ALA A 208 3.80 -13.73 3.89
C ALA A 208 5.20 -13.99 4.48
N THR A 209 6.09 -14.60 3.71
CA THR A 209 7.46 -14.88 4.12
C THR A 209 8.36 -13.65 3.96
N GLN A 210 9.48 -13.63 4.68
CA GLN A 210 10.50 -12.60 4.47
C GLN A 210 11.08 -12.71 3.05
N PRO A 211 11.44 -11.59 2.41
CA PRO A 211 12.10 -11.61 1.12
C PRO A 211 13.50 -12.22 1.24
N THR A 212 13.92 -12.96 0.21
CA THR A 212 15.25 -13.57 0.14
C THR A 212 16.23 -12.72 -0.68
N ALA A 213 15.71 -11.72 -1.39
CA ALA A 213 16.52 -10.80 -2.17
C ALA A 213 15.90 -9.39 -2.21
N ARG A 214 16.71 -8.41 -2.59
CA ARG A 214 16.30 -7.03 -2.86
C ARG A 214 16.86 -6.59 -4.20
N LEU A 215 16.04 -5.90 -4.99
CA LEU A 215 16.46 -5.30 -6.25
C LEU A 215 16.36 -3.78 -6.14
N GLU A 216 17.50 -3.12 -6.35
CA GLU A 216 17.61 -1.68 -6.48
C GLU A 216 17.76 -1.28 -7.94
N LEU A 217 17.14 -0.17 -8.32
CA LEU A 217 17.16 0.36 -9.68
C LEU A 217 17.51 1.84 -9.67
N GLU A 218 18.49 2.22 -10.50
CA GLU A 218 18.93 3.61 -10.67
C GLU A 218 19.19 3.89 -12.16
N GLY A 219 18.31 4.68 -12.78
CA GLY A 219 18.39 4.98 -14.21
C GLY A 219 18.30 3.70 -15.06
N GLN A 220 19.41 3.29 -15.66
CA GLN A 220 19.50 2.03 -16.42
C GLN A 220 20.28 0.94 -15.68
N GLN A 221 20.75 1.20 -14.47
CA GLN A 221 21.49 0.22 -13.67
C GLN A 221 20.55 -0.50 -12.71
N TYR A 222 20.86 -1.76 -12.43
CA TYR A 222 20.26 -2.53 -11.37
C TYR A 222 21.33 -3.12 -10.45
N CYS A 223 20.98 -3.26 -9.18
CA CYS A 223 21.75 -4.00 -8.20
C CYS A 223 20.83 -5.00 -7.49
N LEU A 224 21.12 -6.27 -7.61
CA LEU A 224 20.40 -7.37 -6.98
C LEU A 224 21.22 -7.89 -5.80
N HIS A 225 20.69 -7.74 -4.60
CA HIS A 225 21.25 -8.29 -3.37
C HIS A 225 20.48 -9.57 -3.01
N SER A 226 21.15 -10.72 -3.02
CA SER A 226 20.61 -11.99 -2.55
C SER A 226 21.55 -12.62 -1.52
N GLU A 227 21.15 -13.73 -0.90
CA GLU A 227 21.94 -14.40 0.14
C GLU A 227 23.38 -14.69 -0.34
N GLY A 228 24.35 -13.96 0.22
CA GLY A 228 25.77 -14.12 -0.07
C GLY A 228 26.24 -13.63 -1.44
N ARG A 229 25.38 -12.95 -2.23
CA ARG A 229 25.74 -12.47 -3.57
C ARG A 229 25.14 -11.10 -3.87
N THR A 230 25.95 -10.24 -4.48
CA THR A 230 25.48 -9.00 -5.12
C THR A 230 25.73 -9.11 -6.62
N GLN A 231 24.73 -8.82 -7.43
CA GLN A 231 24.81 -8.79 -8.88
C GLN A 231 24.42 -7.41 -9.39
N GLU A 232 25.36 -6.73 -10.04
CA GLU A 232 25.13 -5.46 -10.70
C GLU A 232 25.05 -5.65 -12.21
N GLY A 233 24.30 -4.79 -12.89
CA GLY A 233 24.26 -4.78 -14.34
C GLY A 233 23.43 -3.65 -14.91
N THR A 234 23.47 -3.55 -16.24
CA THR A 234 22.64 -2.61 -17.00
C THR A 234 21.37 -3.30 -17.47
N LEU A 235 20.24 -2.64 -17.29
CA LEU A 235 18.92 -3.09 -17.68
C LEU A 235 18.83 -3.21 -19.21
N ALA A 236 18.53 -4.42 -19.69
CA ALA A 236 18.17 -4.67 -21.08
C ALA A 236 16.87 -5.48 -21.13
N PRO A 237 15.73 -4.86 -20.81
CA PRO A 237 14.56 -5.62 -20.44
C PRO A 237 13.87 -6.28 -21.62
N ALA A 238 13.47 -7.53 -21.41
CA ALA A 238 12.58 -8.29 -22.28
C ALA A 238 11.38 -8.81 -21.47
N LEU A 239 10.28 -9.10 -22.15
CA LEU A 239 9.03 -9.52 -21.50
C LEU A 239 8.62 -10.89 -22.00
N ALA A 240 8.15 -11.72 -21.06
CA ALA A 240 7.44 -12.96 -21.36
C ALA A 240 6.26 -13.12 -20.40
N SER A 241 5.44 -14.12 -20.65
CA SER A 241 4.31 -14.48 -19.79
C SER A 241 4.44 -15.91 -19.29
N SER A 242 4.06 -16.09 -18.03
CA SER A 242 3.91 -17.41 -17.42
C SER A 242 2.60 -17.45 -16.64
N THR A 243 2.21 -18.61 -16.14
CA THR A 243 0.99 -18.75 -15.32
C THR A 243 1.31 -19.47 -14.03
N ARG A 244 0.57 -19.12 -12.98
CA ARG A 244 0.68 -19.78 -11.67
C ARG A 244 -0.70 -19.97 -11.07
N GLU A 245 -0.94 -21.13 -10.47
CA GLU A 245 -2.13 -21.39 -9.68
C GLU A 245 -2.05 -20.68 -8.31
N VAL A 246 -3.14 -20.00 -7.95
CA VAL A 246 -3.28 -19.21 -6.71
C VAL A 246 -4.70 -19.38 -6.19
N LEU A 247 -4.85 -19.50 -4.88
CA LEU A 247 -6.16 -19.47 -4.23
C LEU A 247 -6.61 -18.02 -4.06
N MET A 248 -7.62 -17.58 -4.82
CA MET A 248 -8.17 -16.23 -4.71
C MET A 248 -9.51 -16.21 -3.97
N LEU A 249 -9.65 -15.26 -3.04
CA LEU A 249 -10.95 -14.78 -2.61
C LEU A 249 -11.56 -13.91 -3.72
N ARG A 250 -12.71 -14.31 -4.26
CA ARG A 250 -13.48 -13.43 -5.15
C ARG A 250 -14.09 -12.30 -4.30
N PRO A 251 -13.92 -11.02 -4.66
CA PRO A 251 -14.62 -9.93 -3.99
C PRO A 251 -16.13 -10.15 -4.08
N GLY A 252 -16.79 -10.43 -2.96
CA GLY A 252 -18.23 -10.65 -2.86
C GLY A 252 -18.69 -12.09 -2.59
N ASP A 253 -17.83 -13.09 -2.80
CA ASP A 253 -18.12 -14.50 -2.46
C ASP A 253 -17.19 -14.96 -1.35
N HIS A 254 -17.60 -14.76 -0.09
CA HIS A 254 -16.84 -15.19 1.09
C HIS A 254 -16.87 -16.71 1.31
N GLU A 255 -17.72 -17.45 0.59
CA GLU A 255 -17.97 -18.87 0.84
C GLU A 255 -17.31 -19.82 -0.16
N ASN A 256 -16.82 -19.33 -1.31
CA ASN A 256 -16.24 -20.17 -2.36
C ASN A 256 -14.79 -19.80 -2.69
N PHE A 257 -13.85 -20.49 -2.04
CA PHE A 257 -12.45 -20.49 -2.45
C PHE A 257 -12.31 -21.37 -3.69
N SER A 258 -11.78 -20.81 -4.79
CA SER A 258 -11.44 -21.57 -5.99
C SER A 258 -9.99 -21.32 -6.36
N PRO A 259 -9.20 -22.38 -6.65
CA PRO A 259 -7.91 -22.21 -7.29
C PRO A 259 -8.11 -21.53 -8.64
N GLN A 260 -7.46 -20.40 -8.85
CA GLN A 260 -7.44 -19.70 -10.13
C GLN A 260 -6.01 -19.59 -10.63
N GLN A 261 -5.82 -19.79 -11.93
CA GLN A 261 -4.55 -19.50 -12.57
C GLN A 261 -4.47 -18.00 -12.83
N ILE A 262 -3.39 -17.41 -12.35
CA ILE A 262 -3.10 -15.99 -12.50
C ILE A 262 -1.93 -15.85 -13.47
N PRO A 263 -2.11 -15.11 -14.58
CA PRO A 263 -1.00 -14.77 -15.44
C PRO A 263 0.04 -13.93 -14.71
N LEU A 264 1.30 -14.31 -14.86
CA LEU A 264 2.48 -13.60 -14.40
C LEU A 264 3.14 -12.93 -15.60
N LEU A 265 3.45 -11.64 -15.47
CA LEU A 265 4.37 -10.96 -16.37
C LEU A 265 5.79 -11.24 -15.87
N VAL A 266 6.62 -11.84 -16.72
CA VAL A 266 8.02 -12.06 -16.41
C VAL A 266 8.85 -10.99 -17.10
N VAL A 267 9.54 -10.18 -16.29
CA VAL A 267 10.44 -9.14 -16.72
C VAL A 267 11.87 -9.67 -16.62
N TYR A 268 12.52 -9.84 -17.76
CA TYR A 268 13.93 -10.15 -17.85
C TYR A 268 14.69 -8.87 -17.62
N LEU A 269 15.57 -8.80 -16.63
CA LEU A 269 16.48 -7.66 -16.44
C LEU A 269 17.81 -7.90 -17.16
N ALA A 270 18.21 -9.18 -17.19
CA ALA A 270 19.35 -9.75 -17.89
C ALA A 270 19.01 -11.22 -18.23
N PRO A 271 19.78 -11.92 -19.09
CA PRO A 271 19.49 -13.31 -19.45
C PRO A 271 19.33 -14.27 -18.25
N SER A 272 20.05 -14.01 -17.16
CA SER A 272 20.02 -14.82 -15.93
C SER A 272 19.14 -14.25 -14.82
N THR A 273 18.51 -13.09 -15.01
CA THR A 273 17.79 -12.39 -13.94
C THR A 273 16.37 -12.07 -14.41
N LYS A 274 15.40 -12.80 -13.86
CA LYS A 274 13.99 -12.72 -14.24
C LYS A 274 13.14 -12.42 -13.01
N VAL A 275 12.25 -11.43 -13.12
CA VAL A 275 11.31 -11.04 -12.07
C VAL A 275 9.88 -11.30 -12.55
N ALA A 276 9.18 -12.20 -11.89
CA ALA A 276 7.78 -12.53 -12.12
C ALA A 276 6.88 -11.65 -11.27
N ILE A 277 5.93 -10.99 -11.93
CA ILE A 277 4.97 -10.06 -11.33
C ILE A 277 3.56 -10.60 -11.61
N PRO A 278 2.68 -10.76 -10.61
CA PRO A 278 1.30 -11.08 -10.90
C PRO A 278 0.63 -9.97 -11.71
N ALA A 279 0.25 -10.26 -12.95
CA ALA A 279 -0.25 -9.29 -13.92
C ALA A 279 -1.19 -9.96 -14.96
N PRO A 280 -2.44 -10.28 -14.60
CA PRO A 280 -3.43 -10.90 -15.47
C PRO A 280 -3.72 -10.19 -16.80
N VAL A 281 -3.66 -8.85 -16.89
CA VAL A 281 -3.76 -8.18 -18.19
C VAL A 281 -2.41 -8.14 -18.90
N LEU A 282 -1.37 -7.56 -18.29
CA LEU A 282 -0.08 -7.37 -18.97
C LEU A 282 0.59 -8.70 -19.32
N GLY A 283 0.42 -9.72 -18.48
CA GLY A 283 0.88 -11.08 -18.71
C GLY A 283 0.18 -11.73 -19.90
N THR A 284 -1.08 -11.44 -20.19
CA THR A 284 -1.73 -11.99 -21.41
C THR A 284 -1.23 -11.38 -22.72
N LEU A 285 -0.53 -10.25 -22.64
CA LEU A 285 0.00 -9.52 -23.79
C LEU A 285 1.45 -9.92 -24.15
N ALA A 286 2.13 -10.70 -23.30
CA ALA A 286 3.52 -11.11 -23.53
C ALA A 286 3.60 -12.54 -24.07
N GLU A 287 4.69 -12.84 -24.80
CA GLU A 287 4.93 -14.18 -25.35
C GLU A 287 5.03 -15.22 -24.23
N SER A 288 4.33 -16.34 -24.40
CA SER A 288 4.31 -17.42 -23.41
C SER A 288 5.69 -18.08 -23.30
N GLU A 289 6.18 -18.24 -22.07
CA GLU A 289 7.39 -18.98 -21.77
C GLU A 289 7.09 -20.23 -20.91
N PRO A 290 7.90 -21.30 -21.03
CA PRO A 290 7.78 -22.45 -20.16
C PRO A 290 8.03 -22.05 -18.69
N PRO A 291 7.36 -22.72 -17.72
CA PRO A 291 7.58 -22.47 -16.31
C PRO A 291 9.06 -22.63 -15.94
N SER A 292 9.65 -21.59 -15.36
CA SER A 292 11.03 -21.63 -14.86
C SER A 292 11.04 -21.87 -13.36
N LYS A 293 11.94 -22.75 -12.89
CA LYS A 293 12.18 -22.99 -11.45
C LYS A 293 13.07 -21.93 -10.81
N THR A 294 13.73 -21.11 -11.63
CA THR A 294 14.65 -20.07 -11.18
C THR A 294 14.08 -18.70 -11.59
N LEU A 295 13.17 -18.20 -10.77
CA LEU A 295 12.54 -16.88 -10.93
C LEU A 295 12.62 -16.14 -9.59
N PHE A 296 12.74 -14.82 -9.67
CA PHE A 296 12.41 -13.95 -8.54
C PHE A 296 10.93 -13.56 -8.64
N HIS A 297 10.20 -13.61 -7.54
CA HIS A 297 8.81 -13.17 -7.47
C HIS A 297 8.74 -11.86 -6.69
N THR A 298 7.78 -11.00 -6.99
CA THR A 298 7.53 -9.75 -6.27
C THR A 298 6.03 -9.53 -6.10
N HIS A 299 5.65 -8.73 -5.10
CA HIS A 299 4.26 -8.30 -4.99
C HIS A 299 3.87 -7.36 -6.13
N VAL A 300 2.58 -7.37 -6.49
CA VAL A 300 2.00 -6.52 -7.56
C VAL A 300 2.39 -5.03 -7.44
N PRO A 301 2.23 -4.34 -6.29
CA PRO A 301 2.59 -2.93 -6.23
C PRO A 301 4.09 -2.67 -6.33
N GLU A 302 4.94 -3.59 -5.92
CA GLU A 302 6.39 -3.47 -6.09
C GLU A 302 6.81 -3.78 -7.54
N GLY A 303 6.14 -4.74 -8.20
CA GLY A 303 6.29 -4.97 -9.64
C GLY A 303 5.88 -3.76 -10.47
N ALA A 304 4.90 -2.98 -10.01
CA ALA A 304 4.58 -1.69 -10.63
C ALA A 304 5.77 -0.73 -10.61
N VAL A 305 6.51 -0.68 -9.50
CA VAL A 305 7.70 0.16 -9.37
C VAL A 305 8.72 -0.24 -10.44
N LEU A 306 8.93 -1.54 -10.64
CA LEU A 306 9.84 -2.05 -11.66
C LEU A 306 9.40 -1.64 -13.07
N ILE A 307 8.13 -1.87 -13.42
CA ILE A 307 7.58 -1.53 -14.73
C ILE A 307 7.68 -0.01 -14.98
N TRP A 308 7.28 0.80 -13.99
CA TRP A 308 7.30 2.26 -14.11
C TRP A 308 8.73 2.81 -14.22
N HIS A 309 9.68 2.21 -13.49
CA HIS A 309 11.10 2.56 -13.59
C HIS A 309 11.64 2.28 -14.99
N ILE A 310 11.38 1.10 -15.54
CA ILE A 310 11.81 0.74 -16.89
C ILE A 310 11.20 1.70 -17.92
N LEU A 311 9.89 1.94 -17.87
CA LEU A 311 9.20 2.84 -18.80
C LEU A 311 9.64 4.31 -18.68
N GLY A 312 10.08 4.71 -17.49
CA GLY A 312 10.58 6.03 -17.19
C GLY A 312 11.98 6.27 -17.73
N ASN A 313 12.84 5.25 -17.73
CA ASN A 313 14.29 5.40 -17.95
C ASN A 313 14.83 4.71 -19.21
N LEU A 314 14.05 3.83 -19.85
CA LEU A 314 14.49 3.07 -21.03
C LEU A 314 13.68 3.43 -22.28
N ASN A 315 14.34 3.29 -23.43
CA ASN A 315 13.73 3.60 -24.72
C ASN A 315 12.64 2.56 -25.04
N ARG A 316 11.42 3.04 -25.29
CA ARG A 316 10.19 2.22 -25.32
C ARG A 316 10.10 1.25 -26.51
N THR A 317 11.02 1.33 -27.46
CA THR A 317 10.94 0.66 -28.76
C THR A 317 10.86 -0.87 -28.69
N ASN A 318 11.31 -1.49 -27.59
CA ASN A 318 11.33 -2.94 -27.44
C ASN A 318 10.14 -3.50 -26.64
N TRP A 319 9.19 -2.66 -26.22
CA TRP A 319 7.99 -3.09 -25.50
C TRP A 319 6.84 -3.37 -26.48
N PRO A 320 5.96 -4.35 -26.21
CA PRO A 320 4.69 -4.50 -26.93
C PRO A 320 3.95 -3.18 -27.04
N VAL A 321 3.42 -2.87 -28.23
CA VAL A 321 2.76 -1.58 -28.53
C VAL A 321 1.57 -1.36 -27.60
N GLU A 322 0.86 -2.43 -27.26
CA GLU A 322 -0.28 -2.45 -26.34
C GLU A 322 0.12 -2.03 -24.92
N LEU A 323 1.30 -2.47 -24.46
CA LEU A 323 1.86 -2.02 -23.18
C LEU A 323 2.26 -0.56 -23.28
N GLN A 324 2.95 -0.15 -24.34
CA GLN A 324 3.28 1.26 -24.55
C GLN A 324 2.03 2.15 -24.56
N GLN A 325 0.92 1.70 -25.16
CA GLN A 325 -0.36 2.40 -25.23
C GLN A 325 -1.12 2.41 -23.90
N ALA A 326 -1.14 1.29 -23.17
CA ALA A 326 -1.71 1.22 -21.82
C ALA A 326 -1.05 2.22 -20.87
N PHE A 327 0.26 2.41 -21.00
CA PHE A 327 1.04 3.38 -20.22
C PHE A 327 1.02 4.81 -20.80
N ALA A 328 0.82 4.98 -22.11
CA ALA A 328 0.65 6.29 -22.74
C ALA A 328 -0.73 6.91 -22.47
N SER A 329 -1.78 6.09 -22.40
CA SER A 329 -3.16 6.54 -22.09
C SER A 329 -3.36 6.90 -20.61
N THR A 330 -2.52 6.37 -19.72
CA THR A 330 -2.42 6.75 -18.30
C THR A 330 -1.38 7.85 -18.05
N SER A 331 -0.78 8.42 -19.12
CA SER A 331 0.34 9.33 -18.99
C SER A 331 -0.03 10.68 -18.36
N PHE A 332 0.94 11.18 -17.60
CA PHE A 332 1.12 12.51 -16.99
C PHE A 332 0.48 13.72 -17.70
N LEU A 333 0.31 13.67 -19.03
CA LEU A 333 -0.33 14.74 -19.81
C LEU A 333 -1.82 14.88 -19.50
N ASP A 334 -2.56 13.79 -19.32
CA ASP A 334 -4.02 13.87 -19.19
C ASP A 334 -4.47 14.40 -17.81
N ALA A 335 -3.69 14.09 -16.75
CA ALA A 335 -3.90 14.61 -15.41
C ALA A 335 -3.47 16.09 -15.27
N THR A 336 -2.36 16.48 -15.88
CA THR A 336 -1.86 17.88 -15.85
C THR A 336 -2.71 18.80 -16.72
N VAL A 337 -3.20 18.32 -17.87
CA VAL A 337 -4.12 19.07 -18.74
C VAL A 337 -5.49 19.23 -18.09
N LYS A 338 -6.03 18.19 -17.42
CA LYS A 338 -7.28 18.32 -16.66
C LYS A 338 -7.14 19.27 -15.46
N ALA A 339 -6.03 19.19 -14.71
CA ALA A 339 -5.78 20.09 -13.58
C ALA A 339 -5.66 21.57 -14.02
N ARG A 340 -4.96 21.85 -15.13
CA ARG A 340 -4.87 23.21 -15.69
C ARG A 340 -6.21 23.71 -16.24
N SER A 341 -7.02 22.84 -16.86
CA SER A 341 -8.35 23.23 -17.34
C SER A 341 -9.34 23.56 -16.23
N SER A 342 -9.15 23.02 -15.02
CA SER A 342 -9.96 23.36 -13.84
C SER A 342 -9.52 24.66 -13.16
N GLU A 343 -8.25 25.07 -13.31
CA GLU A 343 -7.77 26.37 -12.82
C GLU A 343 -8.18 27.51 -13.78
N SER A 344 -8.14 27.30 -15.10
CA SER A 344 -8.59 28.29 -16.08
C SER A 344 -10.12 28.49 -16.12
N ALA A 345 -10.90 27.52 -15.64
CA ALA A 345 -12.35 27.65 -15.51
C ALA A 345 -12.80 28.54 -14.34
N VAL A 346 -11.89 28.93 -13.44
CA VAL A 346 -12.20 29.81 -12.29
C VAL A 346 -11.88 31.28 -12.55
N GLU A 347 -10.98 31.60 -13.49
CA GLU A 347 -10.68 32.98 -13.90
C GLU A 347 -11.61 33.53 -15.01
N GLY A 348 -12.49 32.70 -15.57
CA GLY A 348 -13.35 33.05 -16.71
C GLY A 348 -14.76 33.55 -16.38
N ARG A 349 -15.01 34.20 -15.24
CA ARG A 349 -16.28 34.94 -15.06
C ARG A 349 -16.11 36.35 -15.64
N PRO A 350 -16.84 36.72 -16.71
CA PRO A 350 -16.85 38.11 -17.14
C PRO A 350 -17.49 38.95 -16.02
N ARG A 351 -16.79 40.00 -15.59
CA ARG A 351 -17.42 41.10 -14.85
C ARG A 351 -18.44 41.72 -15.80
N SER A 352 -19.72 41.41 -15.59
CA SER A 352 -20.81 42.14 -16.20
C SER A 352 -20.82 43.56 -15.66
N ILE A 353 -20.79 44.53 -16.58
CA ILE A 353 -21.20 45.92 -16.38
C ILE A 353 -22.71 45.93 -16.10
#